data_AF-A0A814PPT1-F1
#
_entry.id   AF-A0A814PPT1-F1
#
_cell.length_a   1.000
_cell.length_b   1.000
_cell.length_c   1.000
_cell.angle_alpha   90.00
_cell.angle_beta   90.00
_cell.angle_gamma   90.00
#
_symmetry.space_group_name_H-M   'P 1'
#
loop_
_entity.id
_entity.type
_entity.pdbx_description
1 polymer ?
#
loop_
_entity_poly.entity_id
_entity_poly.type
_entity_poly.pdbx_seq_one_letter_code
_entity_poly.pdbx_strand_id
1 'polypeptide(L)'
;MICLVDNKTVHGDLMCRNVLVFRCNSTVPEENLVKLTGFGLTKGSDIFSATTSSLQTTVIIPVRYAAPEILRINSDLRFYSEKSDVYSMAVLMWEACSYGTLPFSSLINKNDIIHCKLRGDHLPRPKICDEDLWLTIVQCWRLKPEERPTFKELRRKMMRLVHKSDSTASNSVLEAAKMSSNEQISSDNFEVLDEKIPCEYCDELINFDEYIIHTQREESNAASKALACTLNHLAVCEEYTLLSSAFIELATVQEQLEQVNSERTEQEFLLMNELLNEYLLHLDMVKYAFNERAKVHKRWLTTVDTFQKKQLKTGPQFEMEMLDLEKKITDDMQDYQQISMTLKQELEIFDQNRTEEFKNNMHAYIAQTLIQQEKVLNIWEAYLPIANNIDVTD
;
A
#
# COMPACT_ATOMS: atom_id res chain seq x y z
N MET A 1 11.56 -9.84 16.08
CA MET A 1 11.06 -9.20 17.31
C MET A 1 11.77 -9.62 18.60
N ILE A 2 11.74 -10.87 19.06
CA ILE A 2 12.41 -11.26 20.34
C ILE A 2 13.89 -10.82 20.38
N CYS A 3 14.64 -11.04 19.29
CA CYS A 3 16.02 -10.57 19.17
C CYS A 3 16.16 -9.04 19.32
N LEU A 4 15.23 -8.26 18.77
CA LEU A 4 15.23 -6.79 18.95
C LEU A 4 14.99 -6.41 20.42
N VAL A 5 14.00 -7.05 21.06
CA VAL A 5 13.69 -6.82 22.48
C VAL A 5 14.87 -7.16 23.39
N ASP A 6 15.52 -8.30 23.16
CA ASP A 6 16.68 -8.74 23.96
C ASP A 6 17.86 -7.76 23.79
N ASN A 7 17.98 -7.10 22.62
CA ASN A 7 18.93 -6.02 22.35
C ASN A 7 18.43 -4.62 22.76
N LYS A 8 17.30 -4.53 23.49
CA LYS A 8 16.67 -3.27 23.94
C LYS A 8 16.27 -2.33 22.81
N THR A 9 15.96 -2.91 21.65
CA THR A 9 15.58 -2.20 20.42
C THR A 9 14.07 -2.28 20.21
N VAL A 10 13.44 -1.14 19.93
CA VAL A 10 12.03 -1.05 19.54
C VAL A 10 11.98 -0.76 18.05
N HIS A 11 11.20 -1.54 17.30
CA HIS A 11 11.12 -1.43 15.85
C HIS A 11 10.37 -0.16 15.42
N GLY A 12 9.21 0.12 16.02
CA GLY A 12 8.44 1.34 15.80
C GLY A 12 7.65 1.43 14.49
N ASP A 13 7.84 0.48 13.57
CA ASP A 13 7.25 0.49 12.22
C ASP A 13 6.93 -0.92 11.72
N LEU A 14 6.24 -1.72 12.54
CA LEU A 14 5.96 -3.12 12.22
C LEU A 14 4.65 -3.26 11.43
N MET A 15 4.75 -3.73 10.18
CA MET A 15 3.66 -3.96 9.23
C MET A 15 4.05 -5.02 8.18
N CYS A 16 3.10 -5.62 7.45
CA CYS A 16 3.44 -6.69 6.48
C CYS A 16 4.41 -6.21 5.40
N ARG A 17 4.30 -4.96 4.93
CA ARG A 17 5.24 -4.37 3.95
C ARG A 17 6.70 -4.40 4.42
N ASN A 18 6.93 -4.40 5.74
CA ASN A 18 8.25 -4.47 6.35
C ASN A 18 8.69 -5.91 6.67
N VAL A 19 8.01 -6.92 6.12
CA VAL A 19 8.39 -8.35 6.17
C VAL A 19 8.80 -8.79 4.77
N LEU A 20 10.09 -9.05 4.56
CA LEU A 20 10.61 -9.53 3.29
C LEU A 20 10.62 -11.06 3.24
N VAL A 21 10.09 -11.62 2.16
CA VAL A 21 10.07 -13.06 1.90
C VAL A 21 11.28 -13.42 1.03
N PHE A 22 12.21 -14.19 1.58
CA PHE A 22 13.42 -14.65 0.88
C PHE A 22 13.26 -16.04 0.28
N ARG A 23 12.41 -16.86 0.90
CA ARG A 23 12.07 -18.21 0.43
C ARG A 23 10.63 -18.51 0.80
N CYS A 24 9.89 -19.08 -0.14
CA CYS A 24 8.52 -19.53 0.05
C CYS A 24 8.37 -20.95 -0.51
N ASN A 25 7.90 -21.87 0.33
CA ASN A 25 7.52 -23.22 0.00
C ASN A 25 6.12 -23.46 0.58
N SER A 26 5.14 -23.63 -0.31
CA SER A 26 3.74 -23.86 0.06
C SER A 26 3.49 -25.25 0.66
N THR A 27 4.41 -26.20 0.45
CA THR A 27 4.30 -27.59 0.91
C THR A 27 5.04 -27.85 2.22
N VAL A 28 6.11 -27.09 2.49
CA VAL A 28 6.90 -27.22 3.72
C VAL A 28 7.03 -25.83 4.37
N PRO A 29 6.07 -25.43 5.23
CA PRO A 29 6.06 -24.10 5.85
C PRO A 29 7.33 -23.77 6.64
N GLU A 30 8.03 -24.78 7.18
CA GLU A 30 9.29 -24.61 7.92
C GLU A 30 10.45 -24.12 7.03
N GLU A 31 10.35 -24.30 5.71
CA GLU A 31 11.34 -23.80 4.75
C GLU A 31 11.10 -22.33 4.36
N ASN A 32 9.98 -21.73 4.80
CA ASN A 32 9.70 -20.32 4.57
C ASN A 32 10.70 -19.46 5.35
N LEU A 33 11.39 -18.58 4.63
CA LEU A 33 12.33 -17.64 5.23
C LEU A 33 11.81 -16.23 5.05
N VAL A 34 11.42 -15.61 6.17
CA VAL A 34 11.04 -14.20 6.23
C VAL A 34 11.98 -13.41 7.13
N LYS A 35 12.23 -12.15 6.79
CA LYS A 35 13.04 -11.24 7.62
C LYS A 35 12.37 -9.88 7.73
N LEU A 36 12.54 -9.25 8.89
CA LEU A 36 12.05 -7.90 9.14
C LEU A 36 13.01 -6.87 8.52
N THR A 37 12.44 -5.82 7.93
CA THR A 37 13.11 -4.62 7.42
C THR A 37 12.40 -3.37 7.99
N GLY A 38 12.73 -2.17 7.50
CA GLY A 38 12.04 -0.94 7.92
C GLY A 38 12.53 -0.39 9.26
N PHE A 39 13.84 -0.50 9.53
CA PHE A 39 14.46 -0.01 10.76
C PHE A 39 14.67 1.53 10.79
N GLY A 40 14.12 2.27 9.82
CA GLY A 40 14.26 3.73 9.73
C GLY A 40 13.69 4.48 10.95
N LEU A 41 12.72 3.88 11.65
CA LEU A 41 12.09 4.42 12.87
C LEU A 41 12.52 3.71 14.17
N THR A 42 13.60 2.93 14.13
CA THR A 42 14.05 2.11 15.25
C THR A 42 14.72 2.94 16.35
N LYS A 43 14.29 2.72 17.60
CA LYS A 43 14.86 3.38 18.79
C LYS A 43 16.30 2.90 19.00
N GLY A 44 17.27 3.73 18.63
CA GLY A 44 18.72 3.44 18.68
C GLY A 44 19.48 3.61 17.36
N SER A 45 18.84 4.03 16.27
CA SER A 45 19.54 4.44 15.04
C SER A 45 20.17 5.84 15.19
N ASP A 46 21.22 6.14 14.43
CA ASP A 46 21.88 7.47 14.45
C ASP A 46 20.91 8.61 14.12
N ILE A 47 19.87 8.32 13.33
CA ILE A 47 18.74 9.21 13.00
C ILE A 47 17.92 9.57 14.27
N PHE A 48 17.77 8.64 15.20
CA PHE A 48 17.04 8.82 16.47
C PHE A 48 17.93 9.27 17.64
N SER A 49 19.25 9.08 17.56
CA SER A 49 20.18 9.55 18.59
C SER A 49 20.44 11.06 18.53
N ALA A 50 20.22 11.68 17.37
CA ALA A 50 20.33 13.13 17.20
C ALA A 50 19.15 13.93 17.81
N THR A 51 18.04 13.28 18.13
CA THR A 51 16.77 13.93 18.51
C THR A 51 16.59 14.17 20.02
N THR A 52 17.57 13.82 20.86
CA THR A 52 17.60 14.26 22.28
C THR A 52 17.88 15.75 22.45
N SER A 53 18.18 16.47 21.37
CA SER A 53 18.50 17.89 21.37
C SER A 53 17.46 18.68 20.56
N SER A 54 16.38 19.10 21.23
CA SER A 54 15.62 20.34 20.96
C SER A 54 15.19 20.73 19.53
N LEU A 55 15.13 19.81 18.55
CA LEU A 55 14.60 20.09 17.22
C LEU A 55 13.44 19.13 16.91
N GLN A 56 12.23 19.68 16.85
CA GLN A 56 11.00 18.98 16.46
C GLN A 56 11.11 18.56 14.98
N THR A 57 11.69 17.39 14.73
CA THR A 57 11.48 16.66 13.48
C THR A 57 10.14 15.92 13.61
N THR A 58 9.23 16.18 12.68
CA THR A 58 7.91 15.55 12.57
C THR A 58 8.10 14.05 12.28
N VAL A 59 8.16 13.23 13.33
CA VAL A 59 8.15 11.77 13.18
C VAL A 59 6.81 11.37 12.53
N ILE A 60 6.86 10.90 11.28
CA ILE A 60 5.68 10.40 10.57
C ILE A 60 5.23 9.10 11.26
N ILE A 61 4.07 9.13 11.91
CA ILE A 61 3.51 7.97 12.58
C ILE A 61 2.63 7.16 11.61
N PRO A 62 2.85 5.85 11.46
CA PRO A 62 1.95 4.98 10.71
C PRO A 62 0.65 4.73 11.51
N VAL A 63 -0.29 5.69 11.46
CA VAL A 63 -1.50 5.74 12.31
C VAL A 63 -2.28 4.42 12.37
N ARG A 64 -2.43 3.72 11.23
CA ARG A 64 -3.16 2.44 11.12
C ARG A 64 -2.51 1.32 11.96
N TYR A 65 -1.18 1.35 12.10
CA TYR A 65 -0.40 0.31 12.79
C TYR A 65 -0.04 0.70 14.23
N ALA A 66 0.24 1.98 14.48
CA ALA A 66 0.75 2.47 15.76
C ALA A 66 -0.20 2.23 16.95
N ALA A 67 0.36 1.91 18.12
CA ALA A 67 -0.42 1.66 19.33
C ALA A 67 -1.11 2.93 19.85
N PRO A 68 -2.26 2.83 20.56
CA PRO A 68 -3.02 4.00 21.03
C PRO A 68 -2.21 4.94 21.92
N GLU A 69 -1.29 4.43 22.73
CA GLU A 69 -0.39 5.24 23.57
C GLU A 69 0.57 6.13 22.76
N ILE A 70 0.96 5.70 21.55
CA ILE A 70 1.78 6.50 20.61
C ILE A 70 0.94 7.65 20.03
N LEU A 71 -0.34 7.40 19.77
CA LEU A 71 -1.26 8.34 19.14
C LEU A 71 -1.80 9.40 20.11
N ARG A 72 -1.73 9.19 21.44
CA ARG A 72 -2.26 10.11 22.46
C ARG A 72 -1.45 11.39 22.63
N ILE A 73 -0.13 11.31 22.52
CA ILE A 73 0.78 12.40 22.90
C ILE A 73 1.79 12.56 21.76
N ASN A 74 1.44 13.40 20.77
CA ASN A 74 2.27 13.95 19.70
C ASN A 74 3.69 13.34 19.57
N SER A 75 3.76 12.06 19.18
CA SER A 75 5.01 11.36 18.85
C SER A 75 6.07 11.29 19.96
N ASP A 76 5.70 11.27 21.24
CA ASP A 76 6.69 11.13 22.32
C ASP A 76 7.34 9.73 22.31
N LEU A 77 8.64 9.71 22.02
CA LEU A 77 9.50 8.52 21.91
C LEU A 77 9.51 7.65 23.18
N ARG A 78 9.10 8.17 24.34
CA ARG A 78 9.01 7.40 25.58
C ARG A 78 7.92 6.34 25.54
N PHE A 79 6.87 6.52 24.73
CA PHE A 79 5.78 5.56 24.62
C PHE A 79 6.09 4.39 23.68
N TYR A 80 7.13 4.51 22.85
CA TYR A 80 7.65 3.39 22.05
C TYR A 80 8.34 2.36 22.94
N SER A 81 7.81 1.14 22.93
CA SER A 81 8.20 0.03 23.79
C SER A 81 7.99 -1.33 23.09
N GLU A 82 8.43 -2.42 23.72
CA GLU A 82 8.05 -3.78 23.28
C GLU A 82 6.52 -3.91 23.11
N LYS A 83 5.74 -3.29 24.02
CA LYS A 83 4.29 -3.42 24.05
C LYS A 83 3.60 -2.65 22.94
N SER A 84 4.17 -1.53 22.48
CA SER A 84 3.68 -0.82 21.29
C SER A 84 3.94 -1.64 20.03
N ASP A 85 5.11 -2.28 19.93
CA ASP A 85 5.43 -3.20 18.81
C ASP A 85 4.52 -4.45 18.82
N VAL A 86 4.13 -4.95 20.00
CA VAL A 86 3.17 -6.07 20.11
C VAL A 86 1.79 -5.68 19.56
N TYR A 87 1.35 -4.44 19.76
CA TYR A 87 0.12 -3.94 19.15
C TYR A 87 0.24 -3.92 17.62
N SER A 88 1.34 -3.37 17.09
CA SER A 88 1.59 -3.34 15.65
C SER A 88 1.70 -4.74 15.06
N MET A 89 2.27 -5.71 15.80
CA MET A 89 2.31 -7.12 15.40
C MET A 89 0.91 -7.72 15.25
N ALA A 90 -0.07 -7.29 16.05
CA ALA A 90 -1.44 -7.75 15.91
C ALA A 90 -2.13 -7.17 14.68
N VAL A 91 -1.82 -5.92 14.31
CA VAL A 91 -2.25 -5.34 13.03
C VAL A 91 -1.62 -6.12 11.86
N LEU A 92 -0.33 -6.44 11.94
CA LEU A 92 0.37 -7.27 10.94
C LEU A 92 -0.24 -8.68 10.82
N MET A 93 -0.50 -9.37 11.95
CA MET A 93 -1.14 -10.69 11.94
C MET A 93 -2.55 -10.63 11.33
N TRP A 94 -3.31 -9.57 11.63
CA TRP A 94 -4.61 -9.33 11.01
C TRP A 94 -4.50 -9.14 9.50
N GLU A 95 -3.59 -8.26 9.06
CA GLU A 95 -3.32 -7.95 7.65
C GLU A 95 -2.92 -9.21 6.87
N ALA A 96 -2.09 -10.08 7.47
CA ALA A 96 -1.74 -11.37 6.90
C ALA A 96 -2.96 -12.31 6.77
N CYS A 97 -3.82 -12.36 7.80
CA CYS A 97 -5.04 -13.19 7.79
C CYS A 97 -6.12 -12.66 6.84
N SER A 98 -6.08 -11.38 6.49
CA SER A 98 -6.97 -10.74 5.51
C SER A 98 -6.35 -10.63 4.12
N TYR A 99 -5.30 -11.41 3.82
CA TYR A 99 -4.62 -11.42 2.52
C TYR A 99 -4.18 -10.02 2.06
N GLY A 100 -3.70 -9.20 2.99
CA GLY A 100 -3.18 -7.87 2.70
C GLY A 100 -4.24 -6.76 2.63
N THR A 101 -5.48 -6.99 3.08
CA THR A 101 -6.46 -5.88 3.22
C THR A 101 -5.89 -4.76 4.08
N LEU A 102 -6.09 -3.50 3.67
CA LEU A 102 -5.64 -2.34 4.44
C LEU A 102 -6.35 -2.30 5.82
N PRO A 103 -5.60 -2.21 6.94
CA PRO A 103 -6.21 -2.07 8.25
C PRO A 103 -7.05 -0.79 8.35
N PHE A 104 -8.30 -0.94 8.80
CA PHE A 104 -9.30 0.13 8.95
C PHE A 104 -9.69 0.77 7.61
N SER A 105 -9.75 -0.01 6.53
CA SER A 105 -10.13 0.48 5.19
C SER A 105 -11.48 1.21 5.17
N SER A 106 -12.44 0.78 6.00
CA SER A 106 -13.74 1.44 6.15
C SER A 106 -13.69 2.86 6.74
N LEU A 107 -12.54 3.32 7.24
CA LEU A 107 -12.33 4.65 7.81
C LEU A 107 -11.37 5.44 6.92
N ILE A 108 -11.88 6.53 6.35
CA ILE A 108 -11.16 7.40 5.41
C ILE A 108 -10.24 8.37 6.17
N ASN A 109 -10.70 8.96 7.27
CA ASN A 109 -9.95 9.96 8.02
C ASN A 109 -9.01 9.33 9.08
N LYS A 110 -7.75 9.78 9.11
CA LYS A 110 -6.77 9.39 10.14
C LYS A 110 -7.29 9.66 11.56
N ASN A 111 -8.02 10.74 11.78
CA ASN A 111 -8.57 11.08 13.11
C ASN A 111 -9.63 10.08 13.57
N ASP A 112 -10.45 9.55 12.67
CA ASP A 112 -11.47 8.55 13.01
C ASP A 112 -10.81 7.23 13.43
N ILE A 113 -9.72 6.86 12.76
CA ILE A 113 -8.89 5.70 13.12
C ILE A 113 -8.26 5.91 14.49
N ILE A 114 -7.71 7.10 14.77
CA ILE A 114 -7.17 7.43 16.09
C ILE A 114 -8.27 7.30 17.15
N HIS A 115 -9.44 7.90 16.96
CA HIS A 115 -10.55 7.82 17.90
C HIS A 115 -11.04 6.38 18.14
N CYS A 116 -11.17 5.58 17.07
CA CYS A 116 -11.49 4.16 17.13
C CYS A 116 -10.51 3.42 18.06
N LYS A 117 -9.20 3.56 17.81
CA LYS A 117 -8.14 2.91 18.60
C LYS A 117 -8.09 3.41 20.05
N LEU A 118 -8.37 4.69 20.30
CA LEU A 118 -8.40 5.27 21.64
C LEU A 118 -9.60 4.80 22.47
N ARG A 119 -10.73 4.45 21.84
CA ARG A 119 -11.89 3.84 22.51
C ARG A 119 -11.69 2.35 22.82
N GLY A 120 -10.69 1.73 22.21
CA GLY A 120 -10.44 0.29 22.32
C GLY A 120 -11.20 -0.54 21.29
N ASP A 121 -11.81 0.12 20.30
CA ASP A 121 -12.35 -0.56 19.13
C ASP A 121 -11.19 -1.13 18.30
N HIS A 122 -11.43 -2.26 17.65
CA HIS A 122 -10.44 -2.92 16.82
C HIS A 122 -11.06 -3.48 15.54
N LEU A 123 -10.21 -3.97 14.64
CA LEU A 123 -10.62 -4.53 13.36
C LEU A 123 -11.55 -5.74 13.55
N PRO A 124 -12.44 -6.05 12.58
CA PRO A 124 -13.25 -7.25 12.63
C PRO A 124 -12.40 -8.51 12.39
N ARG A 125 -12.84 -9.67 12.86
CA ARG A 125 -12.14 -10.94 12.60
C ARG A 125 -12.17 -11.30 11.11
N PRO A 126 -11.02 -11.58 10.46
CA PRO A 126 -11.00 -12.09 9.09
C PRO A 126 -11.64 -13.48 8.98
N LYS A 127 -12.35 -13.76 7.88
CA LYS A 127 -13.10 -15.03 7.66
C LYS A 127 -12.24 -16.29 7.85
N ILE A 128 -10.96 -16.22 7.48
CA ILE A 128 -10.05 -17.37 7.44
C ILE A 128 -9.19 -17.46 8.72
N CYS A 129 -9.32 -16.50 9.63
CA CYS A 129 -8.57 -16.48 10.89
C CYS A 129 -9.18 -17.48 11.90
N ASP A 130 -8.39 -18.45 12.35
CA ASP A 130 -8.79 -19.41 13.40
C ASP A 130 -9.15 -18.69 14.73
N GLU A 131 -10.04 -19.28 15.53
CA GLU A 131 -10.52 -18.67 16.79
C GLU A 131 -9.39 -18.47 17.78
N ASP A 132 -8.50 -19.45 17.93
CA ASP A 132 -7.41 -19.36 18.91
C ASP A 132 -6.37 -18.31 18.50
N LEU A 133 -6.13 -18.17 17.19
CA LEU A 133 -5.31 -17.10 16.62
C LEU A 133 -5.98 -15.74 16.83
N TRP A 134 -7.29 -15.65 16.58
CA TRP A 134 -8.06 -14.42 16.76
C TRP A 134 -8.02 -13.91 18.21
N LEU A 135 -8.24 -14.80 19.19
CA LEU A 135 -8.13 -14.47 20.61
C LEU A 135 -6.73 -13.97 20.98
N THR A 136 -5.70 -14.52 20.32
CA THR A 136 -4.31 -14.08 20.49
C THR A 136 -4.11 -12.67 19.91
N ILE A 137 -4.65 -12.37 18.72
CA ILE A 137 -4.62 -11.04 18.09
C ILE A 137 -5.33 -10.01 18.98
N VAL A 138 -6.55 -10.30 19.45
CA VAL A 138 -7.33 -9.40 20.31
C VAL A 138 -6.61 -9.10 21.63
N GLN A 139 -5.90 -10.08 22.21
CA GLN A 139 -5.11 -9.84 23.42
C GLN A 139 -3.97 -8.84 23.19
N CYS A 140 -3.36 -8.82 22.02
CA CYS A 140 -2.31 -7.87 21.67
C CYS A 140 -2.86 -6.44 21.46
N TRP A 141 -4.16 -6.26 21.23
CA TRP A 141 -4.82 -4.96 21.08
C TRP A 141 -5.39 -4.37 22.38
N ARG A 142 -5.05 -4.92 23.55
CA ARG A 142 -5.45 -4.34 24.84
C ARG A 142 -5.01 -2.88 24.94
N LEU A 143 -5.92 -2.02 25.42
CA LEU A 143 -5.67 -0.58 25.55
C LEU A 143 -4.47 -0.28 26.45
N LYS A 144 -4.37 -0.98 27.58
CA LYS A 144 -3.24 -0.85 28.50
C LYS A 144 -2.05 -1.68 28.00
N PRO A 145 -0.87 -1.09 27.77
CA PRO A 145 0.30 -1.81 27.28
C PRO A 145 0.69 -3.03 28.14
N GLU A 146 0.46 -2.96 29.44
CA GLU A 146 0.83 -3.98 30.43
C GLU A 146 -0.02 -5.25 30.32
N GLU A 147 -1.23 -5.13 29.77
CA GLU A 147 -2.16 -6.25 29.55
C GLU A 147 -1.85 -7.04 28.27
N ARG A 148 -1.03 -6.47 27.38
CA ARG A 148 -0.57 -7.14 26.16
C ARG A 148 0.49 -8.18 26.52
N PRO A 149 0.58 -9.32 25.79
CA PRO A 149 1.67 -10.28 26.01
C PRO A 149 3.04 -9.68 25.65
N THR A 150 4.12 -10.32 26.10
CA THR A 150 5.48 -10.11 25.57
C THR A 150 5.67 -10.88 24.27
N PHE A 151 6.68 -10.55 23.46
CA PHE A 151 6.98 -11.34 22.26
C PHE A 151 7.39 -12.79 22.60
N LYS A 152 8.00 -13.02 23.77
CA LYS A 152 8.34 -14.37 24.25
C LYS A 152 7.08 -15.19 24.55
N GLU A 153 6.06 -14.57 25.14
CA GLU A 153 4.76 -15.20 25.38
C GLU A 153 3.98 -15.42 24.08
N LEU A 154 3.98 -14.41 23.20
CA LEU A 154 3.33 -14.49 21.91
C LEU A 154 3.91 -15.63 21.06
N ARG A 155 5.24 -15.77 20.97
CA ARG A 155 5.88 -16.92 20.32
C ARG A 155 5.43 -18.24 20.91
N ARG A 156 5.39 -18.36 22.25
CA ARG A 156 4.95 -19.60 22.92
C ARG A 156 3.50 -19.95 22.55
N LYS A 157 2.62 -18.96 22.42
CA LYS A 157 1.24 -19.16 21.97
C LYS A 157 1.19 -19.60 20.50
N MET A 158 1.85 -18.86 19.61
CA MET A 158 1.86 -19.15 18.17
C MET A 158 2.41 -20.55 17.88
N MET A 159 3.49 -20.97 18.55
CA MET A 159 4.04 -22.32 18.37
C MET A 159 3.02 -23.41 18.74
N ARG A 160 2.22 -23.22 19.80
CA ARG A 160 1.18 -24.19 20.16
C ARG A 160 0.08 -24.28 19.10
N LEU A 161 -0.26 -23.17 18.44
CA LEU A 161 -1.25 -23.15 17.37
C LEU A 161 -0.77 -23.94 16.15
N VAL A 162 0.49 -23.76 15.75
CA VAL A 162 1.11 -24.50 14.63
C VAL A 162 1.09 -26.02 14.88
N HIS A 163 1.46 -26.46 16.09
CA HIS A 163 1.45 -27.88 16.44
C HIS A 163 0.02 -28.46 16.54
N LYS A 164 -0.98 -27.62 16.88
CA LYS A 164 -2.39 -28.02 16.90
C LYS A 164 -2.93 -28.23 15.49
N SER A 165 -2.59 -27.35 14.55
CA SER A 165 -2.99 -27.49 13.14
C SER A 165 -2.46 -28.77 12.49
N ASP A 166 -1.24 -29.21 12.82
CA ASP A 166 -0.66 -30.46 12.31
C ASP A 166 -1.39 -31.72 12.81
N SER A 167 -1.95 -31.68 14.02
CA SER A 167 -2.72 -32.80 14.58
C SER A 167 -4.15 -32.93 14.03
N THR A 168 -4.72 -31.84 13.48
CA THR A 168 -6.02 -31.83 12.78
C THR A 168 -5.92 -32.03 11.27
N ALA A 169 -4.72 -31.89 10.70
CA ALA A 169 -4.47 -31.95 9.25
C ALA A 169 -4.76 -33.33 8.62
N SER A 170 -4.84 -34.42 9.40
CA SER A 170 -5.19 -35.74 8.85
C SER A 170 -6.64 -35.88 8.39
N ASN A 171 -7.56 -35.00 8.82
CA ASN A 171 -8.98 -35.11 8.45
C ASN A 171 -9.47 -34.04 7.45
N SER A 172 -8.79 -32.91 7.29
CA SER A 172 -9.24 -31.82 6.38
C SER A 172 -8.67 -31.92 4.96
N VAL A 173 -7.56 -32.62 4.74
CA VAL A 173 -6.94 -32.78 3.42
C VAL A 173 -7.77 -33.70 2.49
N LEU A 174 -8.56 -34.61 3.05
CA LEU A 174 -9.44 -35.51 2.29
C LEU A 174 -10.76 -34.87 1.84
N GLU A 175 -11.19 -33.76 2.43
CA GLU A 175 -12.36 -33.00 1.96
C GLU A 175 -11.99 -32.03 0.83
N ALA A 176 -10.83 -31.36 0.93
CA ALA A 176 -10.36 -30.47 -0.14
C ALA A 176 -9.99 -31.23 -1.43
N ALA A 177 -9.45 -32.45 -1.33
CA ALA A 177 -9.09 -33.26 -2.49
C ALA A 177 -10.30 -33.87 -3.24
N LYS A 178 -11.48 -33.95 -2.61
CA LYS A 178 -12.71 -34.43 -3.27
C LYS A 178 -13.42 -33.36 -4.10
N MET A 179 -13.07 -32.08 -3.91
CA MET A 179 -13.63 -30.96 -4.68
C MET A 179 -12.95 -30.73 -6.04
N SER A 180 -11.83 -31.42 -6.33
CA SER A 180 -11.04 -31.17 -7.54
C SER A 180 -11.22 -32.21 -8.66
N SER A 181 -12.22 -33.10 -8.57
CA SER A 181 -12.45 -34.15 -9.57
C SER A 181 -13.93 -34.32 -9.97
N ASN A 182 -14.65 -33.22 -10.14
CA ASN A 182 -15.90 -33.21 -10.89
C ASN A 182 -16.11 -31.83 -11.55
N GLU A 183 -15.40 -31.60 -12.65
CA GLU A 183 -15.80 -30.59 -13.64
C GLU A 183 -17.05 -31.09 -14.37
N GLN A 184 -18.19 -30.95 -13.71
CA GLN A 184 -19.44 -30.65 -14.38
C GLN A 184 -19.80 -29.25 -13.94
N ILE A 185 -19.80 -28.32 -14.90
CA ILE A 185 -20.17 -26.92 -14.71
C ILE A 185 -21.63 -26.90 -14.25
N SER A 186 -21.83 -26.86 -12.92
CA SER A 186 -23.13 -26.63 -12.28
C SER A 186 -23.39 -25.12 -12.20
N SER A 187 -24.62 -24.74 -12.51
CA SER A 187 -25.17 -23.40 -12.72
C SER A 187 -25.10 -22.40 -11.55
N ASP A 188 -24.45 -22.73 -10.43
CA ASP A 188 -24.75 -22.06 -9.15
C ASP A 188 -23.64 -21.14 -8.61
N ASN A 189 -22.51 -20.95 -9.32
CA ASN A 189 -21.35 -20.21 -8.79
C ASN A 189 -21.10 -18.81 -9.39
N PHE A 190 -22.05 -18.19 -10.07
CA PHE A 190 -21.90 -16.77 -10.46
C PHE A 190 -22.72 -15.88 -9.53
N GLU A 191 -22.22 -15.70 -8.29
CA GLU A 191 -22.63 -14.56 -7.47
C GLU A 191 -22.28 -13.29 -8.25
N VAL A 192 -23.32 -12.52 -8.57
CA VAL A 192 -23.22 -11.21 -9.19
C VAL A 192 -22.36 -10.33 -8.29
N LEU A 193 -21.23 -9.84 -8.80
CA LEU A 193 -20.48 -8.72 -8.21
C LEU A 193 -21.33 -7.44 -8.33
N ASP A 194 -22.40 -7.33 -7.52
CA ASP A 194 -23.29 -6.15 -7.46
C ASP A 194 -22.92 -5.20 -6.33
N GLU A 195 -21.87 -5.47 -5.57
CA GLU A 195 -21.29 -4.49 -4.67
C GLU A 195 -20.22 -3.71 -5.42
N LYS A 196 -20.38 -2.38 -5.44
CA LYS A 196 -19.31 -1.41 -5.73
C LYS A 196 -18.04 -1.92 -5.04
N ILE A 197 -17.15 -2.58 -5.76
CA ILE A 197 -15.76 -2.70 -5.35
C ILE A 197 -15.27 -1.25 -5.46
N PRO A 198 -15.11 -0.51 -4.35
CA PRO A 198 -14.45 0.78 -4.42
C PRO A 198 -13.03 0.43 -4.87
N CYS A 199 -12.51 1.12 -5.88
CA CYS A 199 -11.09 0.96 -6.15
C CYS A 199 -10.30 1.70 -5.06
N GLU A 200 -10.32 1.18 -3.83
CA GLU A 200 -9.57 1.73 -2.68
C GLU A 200 -8.08 1.84 -3.03
N TYR A 201 -7.56 0.90 -3.83
CA TYR A 201 -6.19 0.94 -4.34
C TYR A 201 -5.92 2.09 -5.31
N CYS A 202 -6.91 2.51 -6.11
CA CYS A 202 -6.77 3.61 -7.04
C CYS A 202 -6.66 4.94 -6.30
N ASP A 203 -7.56 5.15 -5.32
CA ASP A 203 -7.54 6.33 -4.45
C ASP A 203 -6.28 6.35 -3.56
N GLU A 204 -5.81 5.19 -3.09
CA GLU A 204 -4.56 5.08 -2.32
C GLU A 204 -3.30 5.36 -3.16
N LEU A 205 -3.26 4.96 -4.43
CA LEU A 205 -2.17 5.26 -5.35
C LEU A 205 -2.08 6.76 -5.65
N ILE A 206 -3.23 7.40 -5.94
CA ILE A 206 -3.30 8.87 -6.12
C ILE A 206 -2.83 9.59 -4.85
N ASN A 207 -3.36 9.19 -3.69
CA ASN A 207 -2.98 9.79 -2.41
C ASN A 207 -1.51 9.53 -2.02
N PHE A 208 -0.89 8.44 -2.49
CA PHE A 208 0.51 8.13 -2.20
C PHE A 208 1.46 9.06 -2.94
N ASP A 209 1.22 9.28 -4.23
CA ASP A 209 2.02 10.19 -5.07
C ASP A 209 1.81 11.66 -4.67
N GLU A 210 0.58 12.07 -4.38
CA GLU A 210 0.25 13.44 -4.00
C GLU A 210 0.77 13.80 -2.59
N TYR A 211 0.78 12.85 -1.64
CA TYR A 211 1.06 13.17 -0.23
C TYR A 211 2.51 12.94 0.22
N ILE A 212 3.25 11.96 -0.32
CA ILE A 212 4.60 11.66 0.21
C ILE A 212 5.69 12.32 -0.62
N ILE A 213 5.62 12.23 -1.95
CA ILE A 213 6.66 12.76 -2.83
C ILE A 213 6.61 14.28 -2.87
N HIS A 214 5.41 14.86 -3.00
CA HIS A 214 5.23 16.31 -3.03
C HIS A 214 5.62 16.94 -1.69
N THR A 215 5.08 16.45 -0.57
CA THR A 215 5.32 17.05 0.75
C THR A 215 6.78 16.92 1.22
N GLN A 216 7.45 15.78 1.01
CA GLN A 216 8.86 15.67 1.38
C GLN A 216 9.76 16.61 0.57
N ARG A 217 9.42 16.84 -0.70
CA ARG A 217 10.20 17.72 -1.57
C ARG A 217 9.90 19.20 -1.32
N GLU A 218 8.66 19.55 -1.01
CA GLU A 218 8.31 20.89 -0.53
C GLU A 218 9.01 21.22 0.78
N GLU A 219 9.07 20.28 1.72
CA GLU A 219 9.83 20.46 2.97
C GLU A 219 11.33 20.63 2.70
N SER A 220 11.90 19.86 1.78
CA SER A 220 13.29 20.02 1.34
C SER A 220 13.54 21.38 0.68
N ASN A 221 12.61 21.87 -0.15
CA ASN A 221 12.70 23.18 -0.79
C ASN A 221 12.62 24.31 0.25
N ALA A 222 11.69 24.21 1.20
CA ALA A 222 11.56 25.15 2.30
C ALA A 222 12.84 25.19 3.17
N ALA A 223 13.48 24.04 3.39
CA ALA A 223 14.75 23.96 4.11
C ALA A 223 15.91 24.64 3.34
N SER A 224 16.05 24.41 2.03
CA SER A 224 17.05 25.11 1.19
C SER A 224 16.84 26.62 1.20
N LYS A 225 15.58 27.07 1.12
CA LYS A 225 15.25 28.50 1.19
C LYS A 225 15.57 29.12 2.55
N ALA A 226 15.24 28.42 3.64
CA ALA A 226 15.60 28.87 4.99
C ALA A 226 17.12 28.92 5.18
N LEU A 227 17.86 27.97 4.61
CA LEU A 227 19.32 27.96 4.61
C LEU A 227 19.89 29.15 3.85
N ALA A 228 19.37 29.47 2.65
CA ALA A 228 19.77 30.66 1.90
C ALA A 228 19.60 31.95 2.72
N CYS A 229 18.45 32.13 3.37
CA CYS A 229 18.20 33.28 4.24
C CYS A 229 19.19 33.34 5.42
N THR A 230 19.54 32.20 6.00
CA THR A 230 20.46 32.11 7.14
C THR A 230 21.90 32.43 6.72
N LEU A 231 22.32 31.93 5.55
CA LEU A 231 23.63 32.22 4.95
C LEU A 231 23.79 33.71 4.65
N ASN A 232 22.75 34.36 4.13
CA ASN A 232 22.75 35.81 3.93
C ASN A 232 22.87 36.59 5.25
N HIS A 233 22.25 36.14 6.34
CA HIS A 233 22.44 36.76 7.66
C HIS A 233 23.85 36.55 8.19
N LEU A 234 24.41 35.35 8.05
CA LEU A 234 25.79 35.04 8.45
C LEU A 234 26.79 35.89 7.67
N ALA A 235 26.59 36.08 6.37
CA ALA A 235 27.44 36.94 5.54
C ALA A 235 27.52 38.38 6.05
N VAL A 236 26.41 38.93 6.57
CA VAL A 236 26.37 40.30 7.13
C VAL A 236 27.14 40.40 8.45
N CYS A 237 27.19 39.32 9.23
CA CYS A 237 27.91 39.27 10.50
C CYS A 237 29.39 38.87 10.36
N GLU A 238 29.82 38.43 9.18
CA GLU A 238 31.15 37.89 8.94
C GLU A 238 32.16 39.00 8.66
N GLU A 239 33.25 39.03 9.44
CA GLU A 239 34.30 40.06 9.33
C GLU A 239 35.30 39.74 8.21
N TYR A 240 35.49 38.46 7.89
CA TYR A 240 36.38 38.06 6.81
C TYR A 240 35.68 38.16 5.45
N THR A 241 36.09 39.14 4.64
CA THR A 241 35.44 39.49 3.36
C THR A 241 35.29 38.32 2.40
N LEU A 242 36.29 37.42 2.32
CA LEU A 242 36.23 36.27 1.42
C LEU A 242 35.20 35.23 1.89
N LEU A 243 35.06 35.03 3.21
CA LEU A 243 34.04 34.13 3.77
C LEU A 243 32.64 34.76 3.72
N SER A 244 32.52 36.06 3.97
CA SER A 244 31.27 36.81 3.76
C SER A 244 30.78 36.69 2.32
N SER A 245 31.66 36.92 1.33
CA SER A 245 31.34 36.75 -0.09
C SER A 245 30.98 35.30 -0.44
N ALA A 246 31.66 34.32 0.16
CA ALA A 246 31.36 32.92 -0.07
C ALA A 246 30.01 32.49 0.51
N PHE A 247 29.57 33.09 1.61
CA PHE A 247 28.23 32.86 2.18
C PHE A 247 27.13 33.45 1.30
N ILE A 248 27.33 34.64 0.71
CA ILE A 248 26.38 35.23 -0.24
C ILE A 248 26.24 34.34 -1.47
N GLU A 249 27.36 33.90 -2.05
CA GLU A 249 27.36 33.02 -3.21
C GLU A 249 26.74 31.64 -2.88
N LEU A 250 26.97 31.11 -1.68
CA LEU A 250 26.32 29.88 -1.24
C LEU A 250 24.81 30.07 -1.03
N ALA A 251 24.37 31.24 -0.58
CA ALA A 251 22.95 31.56 -0.49
C ALA A 251 22.29 31.56 -1.88
N THR A 252 22.94 32.19 -2.87
CA THR A 252 22.51 32.18 -4.28
C THR A 252 22.44 30.75 -4.83
N VAL A 253 23.43 29.91 -4.52
CA VAL A 253 23.42 28.48 -4.89
C VAL A 253 22.21 27.76 -4.28
N GLN A 254 21.89 28.00 -3.01
CA GLN A 254 20.73 27.40 -2.36
C GLN A 254 19.39 27.85 -2.96
N GLU A 255 19.28 29.12 -3.38
CA GLU A 255 18.11 29.63 -4.12
C GLU A 255 17.96 28.96 -5.49
N GLN A 256 19.06 28.80 -6.24
CA GLN A 256 19.04 28.10 -7.53
C GLN A 256 18.68 26.62 -7.39
N LEU A 257 19.16 25.95 -6.34
CA LEU A 257 18.81 24.57 -6.04
C LEU A 257 17.33 24.42 -5.66
N GLU A 258 16.76 25.37 -4.92
CA GLU A 258 15.33 25.40 -4.61
C GLU A 258 14.49 25.50 -5.88
N GLN A 259 14.86 26.38 -6.81
CA GLN A 259 14.17 26.50 -8.10
C GLN A 259 14.21 25.18 -8.90
N VAL A 260 15.40 24.58 -9.04
CA VAL A 260 15.57 23.31 -9.77
C VAL A 260 14.78 22.17 -9.12
N ASN A 261 14.79 22.08 -7.79
CA ASN A 261 14.04 21.06 -7.06
C ASN A 261 12.52 21.30 -7.13
N SER A 262 12.06 22.55 -7.17
CA SER A 262 10.66 22.90 -7.37
C SER A 262 10.18 22.46 -8.76
N GLU A 263 10.90 22.84 -9.83
CA GLU A 263 10.63 22.41 -11.21
C GLU A 263 10.59 20.88 -11.32
N ARG A 264 11.54 20.20 -10.67
CA ARG A 264 11.59 18.74 -10.64
C ARG A 264 10.35 18.13 -9.98
N THR A 265 9.89 18.70 -8.86
CA THR A 265 8.73 18.18 -8.12
C THR A 265 7.45 18.29 -8.94
N GLU A 266 7.24 19.43 -9.59
CA GLU A 266 6.08 19.66 -10.46
C GLU A 266 6.07 18.70 -11.67
N GLN A 267 7.22 18.49 -12.31
CA GLN A 267 7.34 17.59 -13.46
C GLN A 267 7.15 16.12 -13.09
N GLU A 268 7.72 15.66 -11.98
CA GLU A 268 7.54 14.28 -11.52
C GLU A 268 6.07 14.01 -11.13
N PHE A 269 5.41 14.98 -10.50
CA PHE A 269 3.99 14.89 -10.21
C PHE A 269 3.16 14.77 -11.48
N LEU A 270 3.37 15.63 -12.48
CA LEU A 270 2.64 15.58 -13.75
C LEU A 270 2.80 14.23 -14.45
N LEU A 271 4.04 13.75 -14.61
CA LEU A 271 4.32 12.53 -15.34
C LEU A 271 3.73 11.28 -14.65
N MET A 272 3.82 11.19 -13.32
CA MET A 272 3.23 10.07 -12.59
C MET A 272 1.71 10.17 -12.48
N ASN A 273 1.17 11.37 -12.26
CA ASN A 273 -0.27 11.57 -12.18
C ASN A 273 -0.95 11.28 -13.52
N GLU A 274 -0.38 11.71 -14.65
CA GLU A 274 -0.90 11.36 -15.98
C GLU A 274 -0.87 9.85 -16.21
N LEU A 275 0.27 9.19 -15.91
CA LEU A 275 0.40 7.74 -16.01
C LEU A 275 -0.64 7.02 -15.15
N LEU A 276 -0.77 7.40 -13.87
CA LEU A 276 -1.73 6.78 -12.97
C LEU A 276 -3.17 6.99 -13.46
N ASN A 277 -3.56 8.21 -13.83
CA ASN A 277 -4.93 8.50 -14.27
C ASN A 277 -5.32 7.73 -15.53
N GLU A 278 -4.44 7.65 -16.53
CA GLU A 278 -4.65 6.78 -17.69
C GLU A 278 -4.76 5.31 -17.30
N TYR A 279 -4.05 4.93 -16.23
CA TYR A 279 -4.10 3.58 -15.72
C TYR A 279 -5.44 3.23 -15.10
N LEU A 280 -5.95 4.12 -14.26
CA LEU A 280 -7.24 4.01 -13.60
C LEU A 280 -8.38 3.99 -14.59
N LEU A 281 -8.37 4.90 -15.57
CA LEU A 281 -9.39 4.98 -16.61
C LEU A 281 -9.55 3.65 -17.35
N HIS A 282 -8.45 2.99 -17.69
CA HIS A 282 -8.48 1.68 -18.35
C HIS A 282 -9.03 0.57 -17.45
N LEU A 283 -8.65 0.53 -16.18
CA LEU A 283 -9.19 -0.46 -15.23
C LEU A 283 -10.70 -0.31 -15.08
N ASP A 284 -11.21 0.93 -15.05
CA ASP A 284 -12.64 1.20 -15.00
C ASP A 284 -13.37 0.75 -16.27
N MET A 285 -12.77 0.93 -17.44
CA MET A 285 -13.33 0.44 -18.71
C MET A 285 -13.41 -1.09 -18.76
N VAL A 286 -12.36 -1.79 -18.30
CA VAL A 286 -12.34 -3.25 -18.22
C VAL A 286 -13.38 -3.76 -17.22
N LYS A 287 -13.47 -3.11 -16.05
CA LYS A 287 -14.49 -3.40 -15.03
C LYS A 287 -15.90 -3.23 -15.58
N TYR A 288 -16.16 -2.15 -16.32
CA TYR A 288 -17.44 -1.91 -16.97
C TYR A 288 -17.81 -3.05 -17.93
N ALA A 289 -16.88 -3.45 -18.78
CA ALA A 289 -17.10 -4.52 -19.76
C ALA A 289 -17.34 -5.89 -19.10
N PHE A 290 -16.64 -6.22 -18.01
CA PHE A 290 -16.92 -7.42 -17.22
C PHE A 290 -18.31 -7.40 -16.58
N ASN A 291 -18.74 -6.23 -16.06
CA ASN A 291 -20.07 -6.07 -15.50
C ASN A 291 -21.17 -6.24 -16.55
N GLU A 292 -21.00 -5.69 -17.75
CA GLU A 292 -21.95 -5.90 -18.85
C GLU A 292 -22.03 -7.37 -19.27
N ARG A 293 -20.88 -8.06 -19.35
CA ARG A 293 -20.84 -9.50 -19.63
C ARG A 293 -21.60 -10.31 -18.56
N ALA A 294 -21.38 -10.00 -17.29
CA ALA A 294 -22.07 -10.64 -16.17
C ALA A 294 -23.59 -10.44 -16.24
N LYS A 295 -24.05 -9.24 -16.59
CA LYS A 295 -25.48 -8.93 -16.78
C LYS A 295 -26.09 -9.75 -17.91
N VAL A 296 -25.44 -9.82 -19.07
CA VAL A 296 -25.92 -10.60 -20.22
C VAL A 296 -25.95 -12.09 -19.89
N HIS A 297 -24.93 -12.61 -19.22
CA HIS A 297 -24.90 -14.01 -18.79
C HIS A 297 -26.06 -14.34 -17.82
N LYS A 298 -26.32 -13.48 -16.84
CA LYS A 298 -27.46 -13.64 -15.92
C LYS A 298 -28.81 -13.60 -16.65
N ARG A 299 -28.95 -12.66 -17.60
CA ARG A 299 -30.15 -12.54 -18.46
C ARG A 299 -30.38 -13.83 -19.25
N TRP A 300 -29.33 -14.35 -19.88
CA TRP A 300 -29.35 -15.59 -20.63
C TRP A 300 -29.79 -16.78 -19.78
N LEU A 301 -29.16 -17.01 -18.62
CA LEU A 301 -29.50 -18.11 -17.71
C LEU A 301 -30.96 -18.02 -17.23
N THR A 302 -31.44 -16.81 -16.94
CA THR A 302 -32.84 -16.58 -16.54
C THR A 302 -33.81 -16.93 -17.67
N THR A 303 -33.48 -16.58 -18.91
CA THR A 303 -34.29 -16.93 -20.10
C THR A 303 -34.31 -18.45 -20.30
N VAL A 304 -33.17 -19.14 -20.13
CA VAL A 304 -33.07 -20.61 -20.23
C VAL A 304 -33.90 -21.33 -19.16
N ASP A 305 -33.81 -20.91 -17.89
CA ASP A 305 -34.62 -21.48 -16.80
C ASP A 305 -36.14 -21.28 -17.05
N THR A 306 -36.52 -20.09 -17.54
CA THR A 306 -37.91 -19.80 -17.91
C THR A 306 -38.39 -20.71 -19.04
N PHE A 307 -37.55 -20.97 -20.04
CA PHE A 307 -37.84 -21.86 -21.14
C PHE A 307 -38.05 -23.31 -20.65
N GLN A 308 -37.13 -23.82 -19.81
CA GLN A 308 -37.22 -25.16 -19.22
C GLN A 308 -38.51 -25.36 -18.41
N LYS A 309 -38.92 -24.36 -17.62
CA LYS A 309 -40.16 -24.41 -16.82
C LYS A 309 -41.44 -24.43 -17.67
N LYS A 310 -41.39 -23.91 -18.90
CA LYS A 310 -42.55 -23.80 -19.79
C LYS A 310 -42.66 -24.93 -20.81
N GLN A 311 -41.60 -25.70 -21.05
CA GLN A 311 -41.58 -26.85 -21.96
C GLN A 311 -42.65 -27.93 -21.68
N LEU A 312 -43.11 -28.04 -20.43
CA LEU A 312 -44.10 -29.06 -20.02
C LEU A 312 -45.56 -28.63 -20.28
N LYS A 313 -45.81 -27.43 -20.83
CA LYS A 313 -47.16 -26.90 -21.08
C LYS A 313 -47.54 -27.01 -22.56
N THR A 314 -48.77 -27.42 -22.85
CA THR A 314 -49.26 -27.62 -24.22
C THR A 314 -50.38 -26.65 -24.60
N GLY A 315 -50.28 -26.03 -25.78
CA GLY A 315 -51.32 -25.18 -26.39
C GLY A 315 -50.73 -24.18 -27.40
N PRO A 316 -51.51 -23.69 -28.40
CA PRO A 316 -51.00 -22.86 -29.50
C PRO A 316 -50.45 -21.49 -29.05
N GLN A 317 -50.93 -20.94 -27.93
CA GLN A 317 -50.33 -19.74 -27.30
C GLN A 317 -48.95 -20.03 -26.69
N PHE A 318 -48.72 -21.24 -26.19
CA PHE A 318 -47.44 -21.64 -25.60
C PHE A 318 -46.38 -21.92 -26.69
N GLU A 319 -46.79 -22.45 -27.84
CA GLU A 319 -45.86 -22.68 -28.98
C GLU A 319 -45.25 -21.38 -29.51
N MET A 320 -46.06 -20.32 -29.62
CA MET A 320 -45.58 -19.00 -30.06
C MET A 320 -44.65 -18.36 -29.02
N GLU A 321 -44.99 -18.48 -27.73
CA GLU A 321 -44.16 -17.99 -26.62
C GLU A 321 -42.83 -18.76 -26.50
N MET A 322 -42.82 -20.06 -26.86
CA MET A 322 -41.61 -20.87 -26.89
C MET A 322 -40.66 -20.46 -28.02
N LEU A 323 -41.19 -20.17 -29.22
CA LEU A 323 -40.39 -19.63 -30.33
C LEU A 323 -39.75 -18.27 -29.98
N ASP A 324 -40.49 -17.39 -29.30
CA ASP A 324 -39.95 -16.10 -28.86
C ASP A 324 -38.85 -16.26 -27.80
N LEU A 325 -39.00 -17.22 -26.88
CA LEU A 325 -37.98 -17.54 -25.88
C LEU A 325 -36.74 -18.20 -26.49
N GLU A 326 -36.88 -19.11 -27.46
CA GLU A 326 -35.74 -19.71 -28.18
C GLU A 326 -34.93 -18.65 -28.95
N LYS A 327 -35.62 -17.73 -29.62
CA LYS A 327 -34.98 -16.60 -30.28
C LYS A 327 -34.20 -15.75 -29.28
N LYS A 328 -34.83 -15.42 -28.15
CA LYS A 328 -34.19 -14.61 -27.10
C LYS A 328 -32.97 -15.31 -26.47
N ILE A 329 -33.02 -16.63 -26.26
CA ILE A 329 -31.87 -17.41 -25.79
C ILE A 329 -30.70 -17.33 -26.80
N THR A 330 -31.02 -17.40 -28.09
CA THR A 330 -30.03 -17.32 -29.17
C THR A 330 -29.39 -15.93 -29.22
N ASP A 331 -30.20 -14.88 -29.15
CA ASP A 331 -29.75 -13.48 -29.13
C ASP A 331 -28.88 -13.21 -27.89
N ASP A 332 -29.32 -13.63 -26.69
CA ASP A 332 -28.56 -13.49 -25.43
C ASP A 332 -27.22 -14.24 -25.47
N MET A 333 -27.17 -15.42 -26.10
CA MET A 333 -25.93 -16.20 -26.26
C MET A 333 -24.96 -15.52 -27.23
N GLN A 334 -25.47 -14.96 -28.33
CA GLN A 334 -24.66 -14.20 -29.29
C GLN A 334 -24.09 -12.94 -28.65
N ASP A 335 -24.90 -12.18 -27.89
CA ASP A 335 -24.45 -11.02 -27.13
C ASP A 335 -23.31 -11.40 -26.16
N TYR A 336 -23.46 -12.49 -25.41
CA TYR A 336 -22.44 -12.97 -24.47
C TYR A 336 -21.13 -13.34 -25.18
N GLN A 337 -21.21 -14.05 -26.31
CA GLN A 337 -20.04 -14.43 -27.10
C GLN A 337 -19.35 -13.21 -27.70
N GLN A 338 -20.12 -12.26 -28.22
CA GLN A 338 -19.59 -11.03 -28.80
C GLN A 338 -18.84 -10.20 -27.75
N ILE A 339 -19.44 -9.96 -26.58
CA ILE A 339 -18.78 -9.24 -25.48
C ILE A 339 -17.51 -9.98 -25.03
N SER A 340 -17.54 -11.32 -24.98
CA SER A 340 -16.37 -12.13 -24.58
C SER A 340 -15.23 -12.04 -25.60
N MET A 341 -15.54 -12.02 -26.90
CA MET A 341 -14.55 -11.86 -27.96
C MET A 341 -13.92 -10.47 -27.94
N THR A 342 -14.74 -9.41 -27.84
CA THR A 342 -14.26 -8.04 -27.75
C THR A 342 -13.39 -7.84 -26.51
N LEU A 343 -13.82 -8.31 -25.34
CA LEU A 343 -13.01 -8.26 -24.11
C LEU A 343 -11.64 -8.90 -24.29
N LYS A 344 -11.57 -10.06 -24.94
CA LYS A 344 -10.30 -10.77 -25.15
C LYS A 344 -9.37 -10.01 -26.08
N GLN A 345 -9.90 -9.44 -27.16
CA GLN A 345 -9.13 -8.62 -28.09
C GLN A 345 -8.60 -7.35 -27.42
N GLU A 346 -9.44 -6.65 -26.67
CA GLU A 346 -9.06 -5.43 -25.95
C GLU A 346 -8.02 -5.72 -24.85
N LEU A 347 -8.14 -6.85 -24.13
CA LEU A 347 -7.12 -7.28 -23.15
C LEU A 347 -5.77 -7.60 -23.79
N GLU A 348 -5.77 -8.27 -24.95
CA GLU A 348 -4.52 -8.58 -25.67
C GLU A 348 -3.84 -7.31 -26.21
N ILE A 349 -4.62 -6.36 -26.74
CA ILE A 349 -4.13 -5.05 -27.17
C ILE A 349 -3.62 -4.23 -25.99
N PHE A 350 -4.36 -4.26 -24.88
CA PHE A 350 -3.97 -3.61 -23.64
C PHE A 350 -2.62 -4.13 -23.14
N ASP A 351 -2.45 -5.44 -22.97
CA ASP A 351 -1.20 -6.01 -22.45
C ASP A 351 0.02 -5.60 -23.29
N GLN A 352 -0.14 -5.52 -24.62
CA GLN A 352 0.94 -5.11 -25.54
C GLN A 352 1.24 -3.61 -25.46
N ASN A 353 0.22 -2.76 -25.66
CA ASN A 353 0.40 -1.31 -25.71
C ASN A 353 0.79 -0.73 -24.35
N ARG A 354 0.17 -1.24 -23.28
CA ARG A 354 0.39 -0.77 -21.91
C ARG A 354 1.82 -0.99 -21.44
N THR A 355 2.41 -2.12 -21.82
CA THR A 355 3.81 -2.44 -21.53
C THR A 355 4.75 -1.45 -22.21
N GLU A 356 4.44 -1.07 -23.46
CA GLU A 356 5.23 -0.12 -24.23
C GLU A 356 5.06 1.32 -23.71
N GLU A 357 3.83 1.75 -23.42
CA GLU A 357 3.52 3.06 -22.82
C GLU A 357 4.18 3.22 -21.44
N PHE A 358 4.08 2.20 -20.57
CA PHE A 358 4.75 2.22 -19.28
C PHE A 358 6.26 2.41 -19.43
N LYS A 359 6.86 1.64 -20.33
CA LYS A 359 8.29 1.72 -20.60
C LYS A 359 8.67 3.10 -21.11
N ASN A 360 7.91 3.68 -22.04
CA ASN A 360 8.16 5.01 -22.58
C ASN A 360 8.05 6.09 -21.48
N ASN A 361 7.04 6.01 -20.63
CA ASN A 361 6.85 6.93 -19.51
C ASN A 361 7.97 6.80 -18.45
N MET A 362 8.42 5.58 -18.13
CA MET A 362 9.58 5.37 -17.25
C MET A 362 10.88 5.89 -17.88
N HIS A 363 11.07 5.71 -19.18
CA HIS A 363 12.21 6.27 -19.90
C HIS A 363 12.20 7.80 -19.84
N ALA A 364 11.05 8.44 -20.07
CA ALA A 364 10.89 9.88 -19.96
C ALA A 364 11.19 10.38 -18.53
N TYR A 365 10.69 9.68 -17.51
CA TYR A 365 10.95 9.97 -16.09
C TYR A 365 12.45 9.96 -15.77
N ILE A 366 13.15 8.89 -16.18
CA ILE A 366 14.59 8.72 -15.92
C ILE A 366 15.40 9.77 -16.68
N ALA A 367 15.06 10.02 -17.95
CA ALA A 367 15.72 11.05 -18.76
C ALA A 367 15.59 12.44 -18.13
N GLN A 368 14.39 12.79 -17.66
CA GLN A 368 14.15 14.06 -17.00
C GLN A 368 14.89 14.16 -15.65
N THR A 369 14.93 13.07 -14.88
CA THR A 369 15.68 13.01 -13.63
C THR A 369 17.18 13.25 -13.87
N LEU A 370 17.75 12.68 -14.94
CA LEU A 370 19.14 12.89 -15.32
C LEU A 370 19.43 14.36 -15.67
N ILE A 371 18.55 14.99 -16.47
CA ILE A 371 18.68 16.42 -16.82
C ILE A 371 18.65 17.29 -15.56
N GLN A 372 17.77 17.00 -14.61
CA GLN A 372 17.68 17.75 -13.36
C GLN A 372 18.93 17.53 -12.48
N GLN A 373 19.50 16.30 -12.43
CA GLN A 373 20.76 16.05 -11.72
C GLN A 373 21.94 16.79 -12.36
N GLU A 374 21.99 16.88 -13.68
CA GLU A 374 23.02 17.65 -14.40
C GLU A 374 22.94 19.15 -14.04
N LYS A 375 21.74 19.73 -13.96
CA LYS A 375 21.57 21.11 -13.48
C LYS A 375 22.10 21.31 -12.07
N VAL A 376 21.80 20.39 -11.14
CA VAL A 376 22.29 20.45 -9.76
C VAL A 376 23.82 20.38 -9.70
N LEU A 377 24.43 19.49 -10.49
CA LEU A 377 25.88 19.38 -10.59
C LEU A 377 26.50 20.68 -11.10
N ASN A 378 25.98 21.25 -12.18
CA ASN A 378 26.48 22.50 -12.75
C ASN A 378 26.43 23.67 -11.75
N ILE A 379 25.37 23.74 -10.92
CA ILE A 379 25.25 24.76 -9.86
C ILE A 379 26.36 24.58 -8.81
N TRP A 380 26.61 23.35 -8.34
CA TRP A 380 27.66 23.09 -7.35
C TRP A 380 29.07 23.26 -7.91
N GLU A 381 29.31 22.85 -9.16
CA GLU A 381 30.59 23.04 -9.84
C GLU A 381 30.91 24.53 -10.04
N ALA A 382 29.91 25.38 -10.28
CA ALA A 382 30.09 26.82 -10.35
C ALA A 382 30.51 27.44 -9.01
N TYR A 383 30.08 26.85 -7.89
CA TYR A 383 30.45 27.29 -6.54
C TYR A 383 31.83 26.80 -6.09
N LEU A 384 32.28 25.65 -6.59
CA LEU A 384 33.52 24.99 -6.16
C LEU A 384 34.76 25.89 -6.19
N PRO A 385 35.02 26.73 -7.21
CA PRO A 385 36.14 27.67 -7.21
C PRO A 385 36.06 28.72 -6.11
N ILE A 386 34.86 29.18 -5.75
CA ILE A 386 34.63 30.15 -4.68
C ILE A 386 34.96 29.51 -3.33
N ALA A 387 34.47 28.28 -3.10
CA ALA A 387 34.80 27.52 -1.90
C ALA A 387 36.30 27.26 -1.75
N ASN A 388 36.99 26.91 -2.85
CA ASN A 388 38.43 26.65 -2.84
C ASN A 388 39.28 27.92 -2.66
N ASN A 389 38.74 29.10 -2.96
CA ASN A 389 39.41 30.38 -2.71
C ASN A 389 39.30 30.84 -1.25
N ILE A 390 38.52 30.14 -0.42
CA ILE A 390 38.51 30.30 1.04
C ILE A 390 39.73 29.54 1.59
N ASP A 391 40.94 29.93 1.21
CA ASP A 391 42.12 29.17 1.63
C ASP A 391 42.63 29.58 3.02
N VAL A 392 43.12 28.55 3.69
CA VAL A 392 43.50 28.41 5.10
C VAL A 392 44.96 28.86 5.25
N THR A 393 45.21 30.16 5.33
CA THR A 393 46.50 30.68 5.81
C THR A 393 46.32 31.94 6.64
N ASP A 394 46.53 31.71 7.94
CA ASP A 394 46.71 32.62 9.09
C ASP A 394 45.59 33.59 9.49
#